data_AF-A0A954N469-F1
#
_entry.id   AF-A0A954N469-F1
#
_cell.length_a   1.000
_cell.length_b   1.000
_cell.length_c   1.000
_cell.angle_alpha   90.00
_cell.angle_beta   90.00
_cell.angle_gamma   90.00
#
_symmetry.space_group_name_H-M   'P 1'
#
loop_
_entity.id
_entity.type
_entity.pdbx_description
1 polymer ?
#
loop_
_entity_poly.entity_id
_entity_poly.type
_entity_poly.pdbx_seq_one_letter_code
_entity_poly.pdbx_strand_id
1 'polypeptide(L)'
;PPLISALLPNSEDAYSSPLSQEALIQKLVEGHTPNILLPTEIGDWPEDQPLHSDLTPRAPIASGKYQQQVIASLTPEQLCGSVGSHPDAIALKAGLLQLHDDLDASHRSSQSIEGRGRHQAGDYWHAIMHRREPDYSNSKYWFRHVGEHPIFPQLGQYSSRIATEFNHPQVSDWSQRLQQGKNGWNPMSFVDLAQATAHTPGPLQTFTQRLQRREMWLLLESTYQDVQ
;
A
#
# COMPACT_ATOMS: atom_id res chain seq x y z
N PRO A 1 37.04 -44.53 2.43
CA PRO A 1 36.58 -43.16 2.76
C PRO A 1 37.56 -42.11 2.24
N PRO A 2 37.10 -41.26 1.30
CA PRO A 2 36.63 -39.94 1.71
C PRO A 2 35.27 -39.55 1.09
N LEU A 3 34.72 -38.47 1.65
CA LEU A 3 33.43 -37.84 1.40
C LEU A 3 33.28 -37.32 -0.04
N ILE A 4 32.13 -37.57 -0.67
CA ILE A 4 31.60 -36.74 -1.75
C ILE A 4 30.24 -36.20 -1.31
N SER A 5 30.17 -34.88 -1.37
CA SER A 5 29.08 -33.99 -1.00
C SER A 5 28.08 -33.82 -2.15
N ALA A 6 26.87 -33.40 -1.76
CA ALA A 6 25.88 -32.63 -2.50
C ALA A 6 25.08 -33.32 -3.61
N LEU A 7 23.75 -33.27 -3.47
CA LEU A 7 22.87 -32.40 -4.28
C LEU A 7 21.42 -32.54 -3.76
N LEU A 8 20.98 -31.58 -2.95
CA LEU A 8 19.57 -31.21 -2.89
C LEU A 8 19.46 -29.82 -3.54
N PRO A 9 18.49 -29.58 -4.43
CA PRO A 9 18.34 -28.27 -5.06
C PRO A 9 17.85 -27.25 -4.04
N ASN A 10 18.58 -26.14 -3.93
CA ASN A 10 18.11 -24.90 -3.33
C ASN A 10 16.95 -24.36 -4.17
N SER A 11 15.73 -24.38 -3.64
CA SER A 11 14.69 -23.43 -4.03
C SER A 11 14.78 -22.25 -3.07
N GLU A 12 15.74 -21.35 -3.33
CA GLU A 12 15.62 -19.98 -2.84
C GLU A 12 14.51 -19.33 -3.66
N ASP A 13 13.40 -19.04 -2.98
CA ASP A 13 12.40 -18.10 -3.45
C ASP A 13 13.11 -16.78 -3.78
N ALA A 14 13.21 -16.47 -5.06
CA ALA A 14 13.80 -15.25 -5.57
C ALA A 14 12.85 -14.06 -5.34
N TYR A 15 12.65 -13.69 -4.07
CA TYR A 15 12.27 -12.33 -3.73
C TYR A 15 13.56 -11.54 -3.56
N SER A 16 13.88 -10.68 -4.54
CA SER A 16 14.90 -9.66 -4.36
C SER A 16 14.63 -8.90 -3.06
N SER A 17 15.65 -8.65 -2.24
CA SER A 17 15.54 -7.86 -1.02
C SER A 17 14.66 -6.62 -1.25
N PRO A 18 13.73 -6.28 -0.34
CA PRO A 18 12.88 -5.10 -0.50
C PRO A 18 13.76 -3.88 -0.79
N LEU A 19 13.33 -3.04 -1.74
CA LEU A 19 14.04 -1.83 -2.04
C LEU A 19 14.01 -0.95 -0.79
N SER A 20 15.13 -0.33 -0.43
CA SER A 20 15.04 0.75 0.55
C SER A 20 14.09 1.82 0.01
N GLN A 21 13.41 2.54 0.90
CA GLN A 21 12.43 3.55 0.50
C GLN A 21 13.04 4.62 -0.40
N GLU A 22 14.26 5.04 -0.05
CA GLU A 22 15.11 5.90 -0.86
C GLU A 22 15.37 5.33 -2.26
N ALA A 23 15.61 4.02 -2.37
CA ALA A 23 15.81 3.36 -3.66
C ALA A 23 14.52 3.32 -4.51
N LEU A 24 13.33 3.15 -3.89
CA LEU A 24 12.06 3.25 -4.62
C LEU A 24 11.80 4.68 -5.11
N ILE A 25 12.01 5.67 -4.26
CA ILE A 25 11.88 7.09 -4.61
C ILE A 25 12.83 7.42 -5.76
N GLN A 26 14.11 7.09 -5.62
CA GLN A 26 15.11 7.32 -6.64
C GLN A 26 14.74 6.66 -7.97
N LYS A 27 14.23 5.42 -7.94
CA LYS A 27 13.79 4.71 -9.14
C LYS A 27 12.57 5.36 -9.80
N LEU A 28 11.60 5.86 -9.04
CA LEU A 28 10.46 6.60 -9.56
C LEU A 28 10.91 7.93 -10.21
N VAL A 29 11.90 8.60 -9.62
CA VAL A 29 12.52 9.81 -10.17
C VAL A 29 13.26 9.52 -11.48
N GLU A 30 14.07 8.45 -11.51
CA GLU A 30 14.76 7.96 -12.71
C GLU A 30 13.76 7.57 -13.81
N GLY A 31 12.57 7.11 -13.42
CA GLY A 31 11.42 6.85 -14.29
C GLY A 31 10.72 8.10 -14.82
N HIS A 32 11.21 9.30 -14.51
CA HIS A 32 10.63 10.63 -14.82
C HIS A 32 9.43 11.05 -13.96
N THR A 33 9.14 10.37 -12.85
CA THR A 33 8.15 10.87 -11.88
C THR A 33 8.73 12.12 -11.20
N PRO A 34 8.06 13.29 -11.27
CA PRO A 34 8.58 14.49 -10.62
C PRO A 34 8.80 14.27 -9.11
N ASN A 35 9.98 14.65 -8.62
CA ASN A 35 10.37 14.55 -7.19
C ASN A 35 9.31 15.09 -6.21
N ILE A 36 8.57 16.14 -6.62
CA ILE A 36 7.51 16.76 -5.82
C ILE A 36 6.30 15.85 -5.55
N LEU A 37 6.19 14.72 -6.27
CA LEU A 37 5.10 13.75 -6.14
C LEU A 37 5.45 12.57 -5.23
N LEU A 38 6.71 12.47 -4.81
CA LEU A 38 7.27 11.33 -4.08
C LEU A 38 7.66 11.77 -2.65
N PRO A 39 7.42 10.94 -1.62
CA PRO A 39 7.87 11.25 -0.26
C PRO A 39 9.40 11.34 -0.21
N THR A 40 9.94 12.20 0.66
CA THR A 40 11.38 12.33 0.86
C THR A 40 11.91 11.53 2.06
N GLU A 41 11.13 11.33 3.14
CA GLU A 41 11.45 10.41 4.26
C GLU A 41 10.18 9.92 4.99
N ILE A 42 10.23 8.73 5.61
CA ILE A 42 9.09 8.07 6.31
C ILE A 42 9.26 8.04 7.84
N GLY A 43 10.42 8.49 8.36
CA GLY A 43 10.75 8.40 9.79
C GLY A 43 9.82 9.22 10.69
N ASP A 44 9.48 10.43 10.25
CA ASP A 44 8.57 11.35 10.95
C ASP A 44 7.75 12.07 9.88
N TRP A 45 6.65 11.46 9.44
CA TRP A 45 5.70 12.12 8.54
C TRP A 45 5.16 13.38 9.23
N PRO A 46 5.49 14.59 8.76
CA PRO A 46 4.89 15.80 9.30
C PRO A 46 3.41 15.77 8.93
N GLU A 47 2.51 16.07 9.88
CA GLU A 47 1.06 16.14 9.62
C GLU A 47 0.68 17.18 8.54
N ASP A 48 1.65 18.02 8.16
CA ASP A 48 1.58 19.26 7.41
C ASP A 48 2.21 19.23 6.01
N GLN A 49 2.68 18.07 5.52
CA GLN A 49 3.15 17.91 4.13
C GLN A 49 2.13 17.20 3.20
N PRO A 50 2.04 17.56 1.91
CA PRO A 50 0.95 17.17 1.01
C PRO A 50 1.11 15.75 0.43
N LEU A 51 1.15 14.75 1.30
CA LEU A 51 1.05 13.32 0.98
C LEU A 51 0.11 12.69 2.01
N HIS A 52 -1.12 12.35 1.61
CA HIS A 52 -2.20 11.97 2.52
C HIS A 52 -2.50 10.48 2.45
N SER A 53 -2.49 9.86 3.62
CA SER A 53 -2.69 8.41 3.82
C SER A 53 -3.52 8.14 5.08
N ASP A 54 -4.44 9.07 5.35
CA ASP A 54 -5.42 8.99 6.42
C ASP A 54 -6.53 8.00 6.12
N LEU A 55 -7.26 7.59 7.16
CA LEU A 55 -8.41 6.67 7.07
C LEU A 55 -9.52 7.23 6.19
N THR A 56 -9.63 8.55 6.07
CA THR A 56 -10.53 9.27 5.18
C THR A 56 -9.72 10.33 4.44
N PRO A 57 -10.07 10.70 3.20
CA PRO A 57 -9.38 11.77 2.49
C PRO A 57 -9.51 13.07 3.26
N ARG A 58 -8.47 13.90 3.23
CA ARG A 58 -8.59 15.29 3.67
C ARG A 58 -9.24 16.10 2.53
N ALA A 59 -9.86 17.23 2.87
CA ALA A 59 -10.25 18.18 1.84
C ALA A 59 -8.99 18.56 1.03
N PRO A 60 -9.01 18.49 -0.32
CA PRO A 60 -7.81 18.70 -1.11
C PRO A 60 -7.23 20.10 -0.85
N ILE A 61 -5.98 20.14 -0.41
CA ILE A 61 -5.23 21.39 -0.28
C ILE A 61 -5.04 21.98 -1.69
N ALA A 62 -5.03 23.30 -1.85
CA ALA A 62 -4.94 23.96 -3.16
C ALA A 62 -3.76 23.49 -4.02
N SER A 63 -2.63 23.12 -3.40
CA SER A 63 -1.50 22.47 -4.07
C SER A 63 -1.92 21.14 -4.69
N GLY A 64 -2.55 20.24 -3.92
CA GLY A 64 -2.94 18.89 -4.34
C GLY A 64 -3.59 18.79 -5.73
N LYS A 65 -4.39 19.79 -6.15
CA LYS A 65 -4.98 19.80 -7.49
C LYS A 65 -3.96 19.77 -8.63
N TYR A 66 -2.81 20.43 -8.49
CA TYR A 66 -1.75 20.40 -9.49
C TYR A 66 -1.08 19.03 -9.54
N GLN A 67 -0.69 18.47 -8.39
CA GLN A 67 -0.09 17.14 -8.30
C GLN A 67 -1.02 16.07 -8.89
N GLN A 68 -2.31 16.11 -8.57
CA GLN A 68 -3.33 15.20 -9.10
C GLN A 68 -3.40 15.26 -10.63
N GLN A 69 -3.42 16.47 -11.20
CA GLN A 69 -3.42 16.67 -12.65
C GLN A 69 -2.16 16.10 -13.31
N VAL A 70 -0.99 16.34 -12.71
CA VAL A 70 0.28 15.80 -13.23
C VAL A 70 0.23 14.27 -13.23
N ILE A 71 -0.08 13.64 -12.09
CA ILE A 71 -0.16 12.17 -11.99
C ILE A 71 -1.18 11.62 -13.01
N ALA A 72 -2.36 12.24 -13.11
CA ALA A 72 -3.40 11.82 -14.05
C ALA A 72 -2.95 11.88 -15.53
N SER A 73 -2.03 12.78 -15.87
CA SER A 73 -1.50 12.92 -17.24
C SER A 73 -0.34 12.00 -17.60
N LEU A 74 0.36 11.43 -16.61
CA LEU A 74 1.50 10.53 -16.86
C LEU A 74 1.04 9.22 -17.52
N THR A 75 1.72 8.80 -18.59
CA THR A 75 1.59 7.44 -19.14
C THR A 75 2.38 6.43 -18.30
N PRO A 76 2.08 5.12 -18.40
CA PRO A 76 2.88 4.07 -17.76
C PRO A 76 4.39 4.18 -18.01
N GLU A 77 4.79 4.47 -19.24
CA GLU A 77 6.19 4.61 -19.64
C GLU A 77 6.83 5.87 -19.05
N GLN A 78 6.07 6.96 -18.94
CA GLN A 78 6.51 8.19 -18.26
C GLN A 78 6.57 8.04 -16.73
N LEU A 79 5.91 7.02 -16.18
CA LEU A 79 5.88 6.75 -14.74
C LEU A 79 7.02 5.82 -14.32
N CYS A 80 7.29 4.79 -15.13
CA CYS A 80 8.16 3.68 -14.75
C CYS A 80 9.38 3.51 -15.65
N GLY A 81 9.47 4.26 -16.75
CA GLY A 81 10.43 4.03 -17.82
C GLY A 81 10.07 2.76 -18.59
N SER A 82 10.55 1.61 -18.12
CA SER A 82 10.21 0.29 -18.69
C SER A 82 8.96 -0.28 -18.04
N VAL A 83 8.08 -0.90 -18.85
CA VAL A 83 6.81 -1.47 -18.42
C VAL A 83 6.72 -2.92 -18.89
N GLY A 84 7.07 -3.86 -17.99
CA GLY A 84 6.87 -5.30 -18.17
C GLY A 84 5.45 -5.77 -17.87
N SER A 85 4.67 -5.00 -17.10
CA SER A 85 3.24 -5.23 -16.86
C SER A 85 2.43 -3.93 -16.92
N HIS A 86 1.63 -3.79 -17.98
CA HIS A 86 0.78 -2.62 -18.17
C HIS A 86 -0.34 -2.47 -17.11
N PRO A 87 -1.05 -3.54 -16.71
CA PRO A 87 -2.02 -3.45 -15.62
C PRO A 87 -1.39 -2.99 -14.29
N ASP A 88 -0.19 -3.49 -13.96
CA ASP A 88 0.48 -3.12 -12.71
C ASP A 88 1.00 -1.68 -12.76
N ALA A 89 1.37 -1.15 -13.93
CA ALA A 89 1.70 0.27 -14.08
C ALA A 89 0.48 1.19 -13.88
N ILE A 90 -0.71 0.76 -14.33
CA ILE A 90 -1.97 1.46 -14.04
C ILE A 90 -2.30 1.37 -12.54
N ALA A 91 -2.10 0.22 -11.91
CA ALA A 91 -2.27 0.06 -10.47
C ALA A 91 -1.31 0.96 -9.68
N LEU A 92 -0.05 1.10 -10.11
CA LEU A 92 0.92 2.00 -9.48
C LEU A 92 0.44 3.45 -9.55
N LYS A 93 -0.07 3.88 -10.71
CA LYS A 93 -0.70 5.19 -10.89
C LYS A 93 -1.90 5.37 -9.96
N ALA A 94 -2.75 4.35 -9.81
CA ALA A 94 -3.89 4.39 -8.89
C ALA A 94 -3.45 4.61 -7.43
N GLY A 95 -2.36 3.97 -7.01
CA GLY A 95 -1.76 4.17 -5.68
C GLY A 95 -1.22 5.59 -5.48
N LEU A 96 -0.52 6.14 -6.48
CA LEU A 96 -0.03 7.53 -6.44
C LEU A 96 -1.17 8.54 -6.36
N LEU A 97 -2.23 8.38 -7.17
CA LEU A 97 -3.42 9.23 -7.08
C LEU A 97 -4.03 9.20 -5.67
N GLN A 98 -4.10 8.02 -5.06
CA GLN A 98 -4.66 7.84 -3.73
C GLN A 98 -3.79 8.47 -2.63
N LEU A 99 -2.46 8.42 -2.74
CA LEU A 99 -1.54 9.14 -1.85
C LEU A 99 -1.69 10.67 -1.93
N HIS A 100 -2.32 11.17 -3.00
CA HIS A 100 -2.65 12.59 -3.20
C HIS A 100 -4.16 12.87 -3.02
N ASP A 101 -4.89 11.98 -2.34
CA ASP A 101 -6.33 12.09 -2.07
C ASP A 101 -7.25 12.22 -3.30
N ASP A 102 -6.78 11.86 -4.50
CA ASP A 102 -7.63 11.77 -5.70
C ASP A 102 -8.27 10.38 -5.79
N LEU A 103 -9.24 10.16 -4.90
CA LEU A 103 -9.99 8.90 -4.84
C LEU A 103 -10.73 8.60 -6.13
N ASP A 104 -11.31 9.63 -6.78
CA ASP A 104 -12.06 9.47 -8.02
C ASP A 104 -11.19 8.96 -9.19
N ALA A 105 -10.01 9.54 -9.38
CA ALA A 105 -9.09 9.09 -10.43
C ALA A 105 -8.44 7.75 -10.07
N SER A 106 -8.14 7.52 -8.78
CA SER A 106 -7.67 6.22 -8.28
C SER A 106 -8.70 5.13 -8.57
N HIS A 107 -9.97 5.36 -8.24
CA HIS A 107 -11.10 4.46 -8.51
C HIS A 107 -11.20 4.10 -9.99
N ARG A 108 -11.23 5.10 -10.88
CA ARG A 108 -11.29 4.86 -12.34
C ARG A 108 -10.10 4.04 -12.84
N SER A 109 -8.91 4.31 -12.31
CA SER A 109 -7.69 3.61 -12.70
C SER A 109 -7.75 2.15 -12.27
N SER A 110 -8.02 1.88 -10.98
CA SER A 110 -8.17 0.51 -10.47
C SER A 110 -9.28 -0.27 -11.16
N GLN A 111 -10.46 0.34 -11.32
CA GLN A 111 -11.61 -0.26 -12.00
C GLN A 111 -11.27 -0.66 -13.45
N SER A 112 -10.45 0.13 -14.14
CA SER A 112 -10.08 -0.20 -15.52
C SER A 112 -9.30 -1.51 -15.64
N ILE A 113 -8.65 -1.98 -14.56
CA ILE A 113 -7.75 -3.15 -14.56
C ILE A 113 -8.20 -4.26 -13.58
N GLU A 114 -9.48 -4.28 -13.20
CA GLU A 114 -10.09 -5.28 -12.30
C GLU A 114 -9.69 -6.73 -12.68
N GLY A 115 -9.21 -7.49 -11.70
CA GLY A 115 -8.78 -8.88 -11.86
C GLY A 115 -7.56 -9.09 -12.78
N ARG A 116 -6.81 -8.03 -13.11
CA ARG A 116 -5.60 -8.09 -13.95
C ARG A 116 -4.34 -7.71 -13.16
N GLY A 117 -3.18 -8.03 -13.72
CA GLY A 117 -1.87 -7.81 -13.08
C GLY A 117 -1.39 -9.04 -12.29
N ARG A 118 -0.14 -9.00 -11.81
CA ARG A 118 0.51 -10.18 -11.21
C ARG A 118 -0.08 -10.56 -9.85
N HIS A 119 -0.32 -9.57 -8.99
CA HIS A 119 -0.80 -9.78 -7.63
C HIS A 119 -2.12 -9.05 -7.32
N GLN A 120 -2.94 -8.78 -8.36
CA GLN A 120 -4.20 -8.03 -8.21
C GLN A 120 -4.02 -6.68 -7.49
N ALA A 121 -2.90 -6.00 -7.73
CA ALA A 121 -2.60 -4.70 -7.11
C ALA A 121 -3.70 -3.67 -7.37
N GLY A 122 -4.34 -3.75 -8.54
CA GLY A 122 -5.53 -2.98 -8.88
C GLY A 122 -6.69 -3.11 -7.91
N ASP A 123 -7.15 -4.35 -7.72
CA ASP A 123 -8.23 -4.70 -6.79
C ASP A 123 -7.85 -4.30 -5.35
N TYR A 124 -6.57 -4.40 -4.98
CA TYR A 124 -6.08 -3.94 -3.69
C TYR A 124 -6.23 -2.41 -3.54
N TRP A 125 -5.71 -1.63 -4.49
CA TRP A 125 -5.88 -0.17 -4.46
C TRP A 125 -7.36 0.25 -4.47
N HIS A 126 -8.21 -0.50 -5.17
CA HIS A 126 -9.66 -0.34 -5.17
C HIS A 126 -10.26 -0.59 -3.78
N ALA A 127 -9.84 -1.65 -3.11
CA ALA A 127 -10.27 -1.98 -1.75
C ALA A 127 -9.88 -0.89 -0.75
N ILE A 128 -8.65 -0.37 -0.84
CA ILE A 128 -8.22 0.75 0.00
C ILE A 128 -9.02 2.01 -0.32
N MET A 129 -9.32 2.29 -1.59
CA MET A 129 -10.12 3.43 -2.01
C MET A 129 -11.48 3.42 -1.30
N HIS A 130 -12.23 2.33 -1.44
CA HIS A 130 -13.53 2.15 -0.79
C HIS A 130 -13.45 2.23 0.74
N ARG A 131 -12.36 1.74 1.35
CA ARG A 131 -12.15 1.88 2.80
C ARG A 131 -12.03 3.36 3.21
N ARG A 132 -11.44 4.18 2.34
CA ARG A 132 -11.19 5.60 2.58
C ARG A 132 -12.38 6.51 2.27
N GLU A 133 -13.35 6.08 1.47
CA GLU A 133 -14.66 6.75 1.28
C GLU A 133 -15.78 6.20 2.18
N PRO A 134 -15.42 5.69 3.37
CA PRO A 134 -16.27 4.85 4.22
C PRO A 134 -17.24 3.83 3.59
N ASP A 135 -16.93 3.26 2.41
CA ASP A 135 -17.67 2.13 1.83
C ASP A 135 -17.02 0.79 2.23
N TYR A 136 -17.16 0.44 3.51
CA TYR A 136 -16.52 -0.73 4.09
C TYR A 136 -17.00 -2.06 3.51
N SER A 137 -18.26 -2.14 3.08
CA SER A 137 -18.81 -3.35 2.46
C SER A 137 -18.13 -3.64 1.13
N ASN A 138 -17.97 -2.59 0.31
CA ASN A 138 -17.34 -2.71 -1.00
C ASN A 138 -15.82 -2.89 -0.88
N SER A 139 -15.19 -2.24 0.10
CA SER A 139 -13.79 -2.53 0.46
C SER A 139 -13.57 -4.03 0.73
N LYS A 140 -14.43 -4.65 1.54
CA LYS A 140 -14.37 -6.11 1.79
C LYS A 140 -14.67 -6.93 0.54
N TYR A 141 -15.53 -6.46 -0.36
CA TYR A 141 -15.75 -7.12 -1.65
C TYR A 141 -14.47 -7.21 -2.46
N TRP A 142 -13.75 -6.10 -2.62
CA TRP A 142 -12.48 -6.07 -3.34
C TRP A 142 -11.37 -6.87 -2.65
N PHE A 143 -11.28 -6.82 -1.32
CA PHE A 143 -10.32 -7.65 -0.59
C PHE A 143 -10.54 -9.17 -0.77
N ARG A 144 -11.76 -9.61 -1.12
CA ARG A 144 -11.99 -11.03 -1.49
C ARG A 144 -11.40 -11.36 -2.86
N HIS A 145 -11.33 -10.38 -3.76
CA HIS A 145 -10.73 -10.56 -5.09
C HIS A 145 -9.20 -10.62 -5.00
N VAL A 146 -8.60 -9.80 -4.13
CA VAL A 146 -7.15 -9.81 -3.84
C VAL A 146 -6.67 -11.15 -3.29
N GLY A 147 -7.47 -11.79 -2.42
CA GLY A 147 -7.07 -13.06 -1.80
C GLY A 147 -5.82 -12.91 -0.92
N GLU A 148 -4.70 -13.50 -1.36
CA GLU A 148 -3.41 -13.44 -0.66
C GLU A 148 -2.48 -12.46 -1.38
N HIS A 149 -1.74 -11.64 -0.63
CA HIS A 149 -0.82 -10.65 -1.20
C HIS A 149 0.59 -10.76 -0.58
N PRO A 150 1.68 -10.57 -1.35
CA PRO A 150 3.06 -10.67 -0.85
C PRO A 150 3.39 -9.74 0.33
N ILE A 151 2.66 -8.63 0.51
CA ILE A 151 2.92 -7.66 1.59
C ILE A 151 2.36 -8.09 2.96
N PHE A 152 1.48 -9.09 3.00
CA PHE A 152 0.76 -9.49 4.22
C PHE A 152 1.70 -9.88 5.38
N PRO A 153 2.74 -10.72 5.19
CA PRO A 153 3.69 -11.02 6.27
C PRO A 153 4.35 -9.76 6.85
N GLN A 154 4.78 -8.84 5.99
CA GLN A 154 5.45 -7.62 6.44
C GLN A 154 4.50 -6.69 7.20
N LEU A 155 3.24 -6.63 6.78
CA LEU A 155 2.22 -5.82 7.43
C LEU A 155 1.82 -6.39 8.80
N GLY A 156 1.71 -7.72 8.93
CA GLY A 156 1.49 -8.39 10.22
C GLY A 156 2.63 -8.18 11.22
N GLN A 157 3.89 -8.29 10.76
CA GLN A 157 5.07 -7.99 11.58
C GLN A 157 5.09 -6.53 12.03
N TYR A 158 4.81 -5.59 11.12
CA TYR A 158 4.74 -4.18 11.45
C TYR A 158 3.64 -3.88 12.48
N SER A 159 2.45 -4.47 12.32
CA SER A 159 1.34 -4.34 13.27
C SER A 159 1.73 -4.80 14.67
N SER A 160 2.36 -5.96 14.80
CA SER A 160 2.84 -6.48 16.08
C SER A 160 3.83 -5.52 16.73
N ARG A 161 4.81 -5.04 15.96
CA ARG A 161 5.84 -4.12 16.44
C ARG A 161 5.23 -2.84 16.98
N ILE A 162 4.42 -2.14 16.18
CA ILE A 162 3.86 -0.86 16.62
C ILE A 162 2.83 -1.05 17.75
N ALA A 163 2.13 -2.19 17.84
CA ALA A 163 1.21 -2.45 18.94
C ALA A 163 1.93 -2.46 20.30
N THR A 164 3.17 -2.96 20.37
CA THR A 164 3.99 -2.89 21.59
C THR A 164 4.37 -1.45 21.97
N GLU A 165 4.59 -0.58 20.99
CA GLU A 165 4.91 0.84 21.22
C GLU A 165 3.73 1.59 21.87
N PHE A 166 2.49 1.27 21.47
CA PHE A 166 1.30 1.91 22.04
C PHE A 166 1.00 1.48 23.47
N ASN A 167 1.41 0.26 23.87
CA ASN A 167 1.15 -0.32 25.19
C ASN A 167 -0.32 -0.15 25.65
N HIS A 168 -1.27 -0.38 24.74
CA HIS A 168 -2.70 -0.12 24.97
C HIS A 168 -3.53 -1.40 24.75
N PRO A 169 -4.38 -1.84 25.71
CA PRO A 169 -5.08 -3.12 25.61
C PRO A 169 -5.89 -3.30 24.33
N GLN A 170 -6.68 -2.30 23.93
CA GLN A 170 -7.46 -2.38 22.69
C GLN A 170 -6.57 -2.48 21.44
N VAL A 171 -5.39 -1.85 21.44
CA VAL A 171 -4.45 -1.93 20.31
C VAL A 171 -3.86 -3.33 20.22
N SER A 172 -3.48 -3.92 21.36
CA SER A 172 -3.01 -5.30 21.43
C SER A 172 -4.06 -6.30 20.94
N ASP A 173 -5.32 -6.16 21.39
CA ASP A 173 -6.43 -7.02 20.96
C ASP A 173 -6.67 -6.94 19.45
N TRP A 174 -6.67 -5.72 18.90
CA TRP A 174 -6.83 -5.52 17.46
C TRP A 174 -5.64 -6.04 16.66
N SER A 175 -4.40 -5.84 17.13
CA SER A 175 -3.22 -6.40 16.49
C SER A 175 -3.26 -7.93 16.43
N GLN A 176 -3.74 -8.60 17.47
CA GLN A 176 -3.94 -10.05 17.46
C GLN A 176 -4.99 -10.47 16.42
N ARG A 177 -6.14 -9.77 16.33
CA ARG A 177 -7.18 -10.04 15.32
C ARG A 177 -6.66 -9.87 13.90
N LEU A 178 -5.88 -8.82 13.65
CA LEU A 178 -5.23 -8.59 12.35
C LEU A 178 -4.31 -9.75 11.95
N GLN A 179 -3.68 -10.42 12.91
CA GLN A 179 -2.76 -11.53 12.64
C GLN A 179 -3.42 -12.90 12.42
N GLN A 180 -4.73 -13.01 12.63
CA GLN A 180 -5.47 -14.28 12.46
C GLN A 180 -5.72 -14.67 11.00
N GLY A 181 -5.36 -13.80 10.05
CA GLY A 181 -5.50 -14.10 8.63
C GLY A 181 -4.35 -14.95 8.08
N LYS A 182 -4.52 -15.40 6.84
CA LYS A 182 -3.46 -16.14 6.14
C LYS A 182 -2.21 -15.27 6.00
N ASN A 183 -1.03 -15.89 6.08
CA ASN A 183 0.26 -15.20 6.02
C ASN A 183 0.41 -14.07 7.06
N GLY A 184 -0.31 -14.18 8.20
CA GLY A 184 -0.21 -13.25 9.31
C GLY A 184 -0.96 -11.94 9.13
N TRP A 185 -1.88 -11.84 8.17
CA TRP A 185 -2.68 -10.63 7.96
C TRP A 185 -4.13 -10.93 7.54
N ASN A 186 -5.09 -10.28 8.19
CA ASN A 186 -6.51 -10.33 7.88
C ASN A 186 -6.98 -8.95 7.38
N PRO A 187 -7.11 -8.76 6.05
CA PRO A 187 -7.55 -7.48 5.50
C PRO A 187 -8.98 -7.12 5.90
N MET A 188 -9.86 -8.12 6.11
CA MET A 188 -11.25 -7.87 6.53
C MET A 188 -11.28 -7.26 7.93
N SER A 189 -10.46 -7.78 8.85
CA SER A 189 -10.31 -7.20 10.19
C SER A 189 -9.70 -5.80 10.14
N PHE A 190 -8.86 -5.50 9.14
CA PHE A 190 -8.36 -4.14 8.98
C PHE A 190 -9.44 -3.17 8.51
N VAL A 191 -10.33 -3.60 7.61
CA VAL A 191 -11.53 -2.82 7.26
C VAL A 191 -12.40 -2.56 8.48
N ASP A 192 -12.65 -3.58 9.31
CA ASP A 192 -13.42 -3.43 10.55
C ASP A 192 -12.78 -2.43 11.52
N LEU A 193 -11.46 -2.48 11.66
CA LEU A 193 -10.70 -1.54 12.50
C LEU A 193 -10.80 -0.11 11.96
N ALA A 194 -10.68 0.09 10.64
CA ALA A 194 -10.84 1.40 10.01
C ALA A 194 -12.26 1.96 10.23
N GLN A 195 -13.29 1.13 10.08
CA GLN A 195 -14.67 1.51 10.37
C GLN A 195 -14.86 1.91 11.84
N ALA A 196 -14.29 1.15 12.77
CA ALA A 196 -14.42 1.41 14.21
C ALA A 196 -13.70 2.70 14.65
N THR A 197 -12.74 3.20 13.87
CA THR A 197 -11.87 4.32 14.26
C THR A 197 -12.02 5.57 13.41
N ALA A 198 -12.81 5.54 12.33
CA ALA A 198 -12.95 6.65 11.39
C ALA A 198 -13.33 7.99 12.06
N HIS A 199 -14.16 7.95 13.10
CA HIS A 199 -14.68 9.15 13.78
C HIS A 199 -14.40 9.16 15.30
N THR A 200 -13.45 8.35 15.76
CA THR A 200 -13.16 8.22 17.20
C THR A 200 -11.69 8.50 17.46
N PRO A 201 -11.33 9.73 17.83
CA PRO A 201 -9.96 10.08 18.18
C PRO A 201 -9.44 9.24 19.35
N GLY A 202 -8.17 8.85 19.26
CA GLY A 202 -7.49 8.13 20.34
C GLY A 202 -6.40 7.18 19.84
N PRO A 203 -5.75 6.45 20.76
CA PRO A 203 -4.62 5.58 20.44
C PRO A 203 -4.91 4.56 19.33
N LEU A 204 -6.14 4.01 19.32
CA LEU A 204 -6.54 3.04 18.32
C LEU A 204 -6.68 3.66 16.92
N GLN A 205 -7.17 4.91 16.81
CA GLN A 205 -7.20 5.63 15.53
C GLN A 205 -5.79 5.93 15.03
N THR A 206 -4.90 6.42 15.90
CA THR A 206 -3.50 6.67 15.54
C THR A 206 -2.78 5.39 15.10
N PHE A 207 -3.02 4.27 15.78
CA PHE A 207 -2.54 2.95 15.38
C PHE A 207 -3.05 2.56 13.99
N THR A 208 -4.35 2.73 13.74
CA THR A 208 -4.99 2.41 12.45
C THR A 208 -4.44 3.28 11.32
N GLN A 209 -4.26 4.58 11.56
CA GLN A 209 -3.60 5.48 10.61
C GLN A 209 -2.17 5.03 10.32
N ARG A 210 -1.37 4.69 11.34
CA ARG A 210 0.01 4.17 11.13
C ARG A 210 0.03 2.87 10.31
N LEU A 211 -0.96 1.99 10.47
CA LEU A 211 -1.12 0.79 9.64
C LEU A 211 -1.50 1.14 8.19
N GLN A 212 -2.47 2.04 8.00
CA GLN A 212 -2.96 2.46 6.68
C GLN A 212 -1.81 3.02 5.84
N ARG A 213 -1.00 3.90 6.44
CA ARG A 213 0.19 4.48 5.81
C ARG A 213 1.20 3.41 5.41
N ARG A 214 1.48 2.46 6.30
CA ARG A 214 2.43 1.38 6.01
C ARG A 214 1.92 0.44 4.93
N GLU A 215 0.64 0.09 4.95
CA GLU A 215 0.01 -0.77 3.93
C GLU A 215 0.12 -0.13 2.55
N MET A 216 -0.27 1.14 2.40
CA MET A 216 -0.19 1.85 1.12
C MET A 216 1.26 1.93 0.62
N TRP A 217 2.23 2.16 1.52
CA TRP A 217 3.63 2.19 1.13
C TRP A 217 4.15 0.83 0.62
N LEU A 218 3.90 -0.23 1.39
CA LEU A 218 4.29 -1.59 1.00
C LEU A 218 3.63 -2.00 -0.31
N LEU A 219 2.37 -1.64 -0.51
CA LEU A 219 1.66 -1.91 -1.74
C LEU A 219 2.25 -1.13 -2.92
N LEU A 220 2.62 0.14 -2.74
CA LEU A 220 3.25 0.95 -3.78
C LEU A 220 4.58 0.33 -4.23
N GLU A 221 5.42 -0.09 -3.27
CA GLU A 221 6.68 -0.77 -3.54
C GLU A 221 6.48 -2.08 -4.29
N SER A 222 5.60 -2.95 -3.78
CA SER A 222 5.27 -4.23 -4.41
C SER A 222 4.72 -4.02 -5.83
N THR A 223 3.85 -3.03 -6.02
CA THR A 223 3.27 -2.72 -7.32
C THR A 223 4.34 -2.25 -8.29
N TYR A 224 5.28 -1.41 -7.86
CA TYR A 224 6.39 -0.96 -8.71
C TYR A 224 7.28 -2.13 -9.16
N GLN A 225 7.56 -3.08 -8.27
CA GLN A 225 8.30 -4.30 -8.62
C GLN A 225 7.53 -5.13 -9.66
N ASP A 226 6.20 -5.20 -9.56
CA ASP A 226 5.35 -5.90 -10.52
C ASP A 226 5.28 -5.21 -11.89
N VAL A 227 5.56 -3.90 -11.97
CA VAL A 227 5.67 -3.20 -13.25
C VAL A 227 6.84 -3.70 -14.08
N GLN A 228 7.97 -4.02 -13.44
CA GLN A 228 9.21 -4.44 -14.13
C GLN A 228 9.07 -5.85 -14.71
#